data_AF-A0AA37PHY8-F1
#
_entry.id   AF-A0AA37PHY8-F1
#
_cell.length_a   1.000
_cell.length_b   1.000
_cell.length_c   1.000
_cell.angle_alpha   90.00
_cell.angle_beta   90.00
_cell.angle_gamma   90.00
#
_symmetry.space_group_name_H-M   'P 1'
#
loop_
_entity.id
_entity.type
_entity.pdbx_description
1 polymer ?
#
loop_
_entity_poly.entity_id
_entity_poly.type
_entity_poly.pdbx_seq_one_letter_code
_entity_poly.pdbx_strand_id
1 'polypeptide(L)'
;MLAIGSLVCGYRIQAVLGSGGMGTVYLAADPALPRQVALKVLSAELSRDRDFRARFIREADTAAALDHPQIVSVYTRGQTDDGQLWIAMQFVDGTDAEDALCDGTMTPHRAVHIITHVARALDFAHANHVIHRDVKPGNFMLSGAVGPNERVLLGDFGIARALDDVGLTATGAVLATVGYAAPEVLSNGRIDGRVDIYSLGCTLYRLLTGNTPFAATNGAAAVMMAHMFQPPPRPSDTVPSLPRGLDHVIAVAMAKDPGARFASATALADAAVSALRDPTRYAPLPPIPSGDVSFYPHTWQRQPPTVSAWPGPPLPGPPQRRRRRGLIAAALASVVLLVVTVTVWAWPDTAGPRADTSQRSGSPVASASAQGPAATNVAAAALRSILLSAAQLPVAANGDPLVLEQDSASLLDDSGILDNPQCLAAWAPAQQSVYRQSGYTGVAAQTLRGMNEQAWQDSVTQAVIAFPGDKASSSLTTQRGQLELCGGKSVTVTQPGVPAQTWDFGQPLTTAGVLTLPVTLRGGGSCQRGMLVRGNVLVDIRQCRAAGGTDVASLVTVTANKVPRQ
;
A
#
# COMPACT_ATOMS: atom_id res chain seq x y z
N MET A 1 -26.03 4.06 10.17
CA MET A 1 -26.10 5.49 10.58
C MET A 1 -27.31 5.67 11.47
N LEU A 2 -27.20 6.52 12.48
CA LEU A 2 -28.30 6.87 13.38
C LEU A 2 -29.31 7.78 12.67
N ALA A 3 -30.60 7.59 12.96
CA ALA A 3 -31.68 8.38 12.37
C ALA A 3 -31.75 9.79 12.99
N ILE A 4 -32.17 10.78 12.20
CA ILE A 4 -32.49 12.12 12.70
C ILE A 4 -33.59 11.99 13.78
N GLY A 5 -33.41 12.71 14.88
CA GLY A 5 -34.29 12.67 16.05
C GLY A 5 -33.96 11.59 17.09
N SER A 6 -33.10 10.63 16.74
CA SER A 6 -32.62 9.61 17.69
C SER A 6 -31.78 10.22 18.82
N LEU A 7 -31.69 9.50 19.93
CA LEU A 7 -30.92 9.90 21.11
C LEU A 7 -29.69 9.02 21.25
N VAL A 8 -28.54 9.64 21.51
CA VAL A 8 -27.29 8.98 21.90
C VAL A 8 -26.83 9.58 23.21
N CYS A 9 -26.92 8.83 24.31
CA CYS A 9 -26.49 9.30 25.63
C CYS A 9 -27.07 10.69 25.99
N GLY A 10 -28.34 10.94 25.63
CA GLY A 10 -29.04 12.20 25.85
C GLY A 10 -28.92 13.21 24.70
N TYR A 11 -27.90 13.12 23.84
CA TYR A 11 -27.75 13.98 22.68
C TYR A 11 -28.76 13.64 21.60
N ARG A 12 -29.50 14.64 21.11
CA ARG A 12 -30.49 14.44 20.04
C ARG A 12 -29.85 14.71 18.69
N ILE A 13 -29.80 13.70 17.82
CA ILE A 13 -29.25 13.81 16.47
C ILE A 13 -30.14 14.71 15.61
N GLN A 14 -29.55 15.73 14.98
CA GLN A 14 -30.22 16.68 14.11
C GLN A 14 -29.84 16.48 12.63
N ALA A 15 -28.57 16.21 12.36
CA ALA A 15 -28.07 15.96 11.01
C ALA A 15 -26.79 15.11 11.04
N VAL A 16 -26.43 14.53 9.89
CA VAL A 16 -25.11 13.94 9.68
C VAL A 16 -24.20 15.03 9.11
N LEU A 17 -23.05 15.25 9.75
CA LEU A 17 -22.03 16.20 9.28
C LEU A 17 -20.98 15.50 8.42
N GLY A 18 -20.66 14.25 8.72
CA GLY A 18 -19.70 13.47 7.94
C GLY A 18 -19.65 12.01 8.38
N SER A 19 -19.19 11.13 7.49
CA SER A 19 -19.05 9.70 7.79
C SER A 19 -17.75 9.15 7.18
N GLY A 20 -17.04 8.32 7.94
CA GLY A 20 -15.79 7.69 7.50
C GLY A 20 -15.54 6.36 8.19
N GLY A 21 -14.40 5.73 7.89
CA GLY A 21 -14.05 4.39 8.43
C GLY A 21 -13.97 4.32 9.96
N MET A 22 -13.71 5.45 10.62
CA MET A 22 -13.60 5.52 12.09
C MET A 22 -14.95 5.74 12.80
N GLY A 23 -15.96 6.20 12.08
CA GLY A 23 -17.25 6.56 12.68
C GLY A 23 -18.00 7.63 11.90
N THR A 24 -19.06 8.14 12.51
CA THR A 24 -19.90 9.20 11.94
C THR A 24 -19.95 10.39 12.88
N VAL A 25 -19.82 11.59 12.31
CA VAL A 25 -19.97 12.87 13.02
C VAL A 25 -21.37 13.40 12.75
N TYR A 26 -22.06 13.75 13.82
CA TYR A 26 -23.43 14.24 13.81
C TYR A 26 -23.49 15.66 14.36
N LEU A 27 -24.38 16.48 13.79
CA LEU A 27 -24.89 17.66 14.48
C LEU A 27 -25.90 17.16 15.50
N ALA A 28 -25.71 17.50 16.77
CA ALA A 28 -26.62 17.10 17.83
C ALA A 28 -26.95 18.25 18.77
N ALA A 29 -28.15 18.22 19.34
CA ALA A 29 -28.52 19.11 20.44
C ALA A 29 -27.98 18.54 21.76
N ASP A 30 -27.31 19.40 22.54
CA ASP A 30 -26.84 19.07 23.88
C ASP A 30 -28.04 18.81 24.81
N PRO A 31 -28.03 17.74 25.64
CA PRO A 31 -29.15 17.41 26.51
C PRO A 31 -29.41 18.43 27.62
N ALA A 32 -28.37 19.15 28.07
CA ALA A 32 -28.43 20.00 29.25
C ALA A 32 -28.35 21.49 28.93
N LEU A 33 -27.67 21.84 27.83
CA LEU A 33 -27.43 23.23 27.44
C LEU A 33 -28.12 23.56 26.11
N PRO A 34 -28.61 24.80 25.91
CA PRO A 34 -29.25 25.22 24.67
C PRO A 34 -28.20 25.51 23.58
N ARG A 35 -27.40 24.49 23.23
CA ARG A 35 -26.34 24.58 22.22
C ARG A 35 -26.33 23.35 21.32
N GLN A 36 -25.75 23.53 20.14
CA GLN A 36 -25.43 22.45 19.24
C GLN A 36 -23.98 21.97 19.46
N VAL A 37 -23.76 20.69 19.24
CA VAL A 37 -22.46 20.03 19.35
C VAL A 37 -22.21 19.17 18.12
N ALA A 38 -20.93 18.98 17.78
CA ALA A 38 -20.52 17.93 16.88
C ALA A 38 -20.30 16.66 17.71
N LEU A 39 -21.10 15.63 17.48
CA LEU A 39 -21.03 14.35 18.18
C LEU A 39 -20.44 13.30 17.25
N LYS A 40 -19.21 12.86 17.53
CA LYS A 40 -18.55 11.78 16.79
C LYS A 40 -18.80 10.47 17.51
N VAL A 41 -19.50 9.55 16.85
CA VAL A 41 -19.78 8.20 17.33
C VAL A 41 -18.90 7.23 16.54
N LEU A 42 -18.06 6.48 17.24
CA LEU A 42 -17.10 5.56 16.64
C LEU A 42 -17.77 4.27 16.17
N SER A 43 -17.17 3.61 15.19
CA SER A 43 -17.65 2.31 14.72
C SER A 43 -17.65 1.28 15.85
N ALA A 44 -18.60 0.35 15.81
CA ALA A 44 -18.70 -0.71 16.81
C ALA A 44 -17.46 -1.63 16.82
N GLU A 45 -16.80 -1.81 15.68
CA GLU A 45 -15.58 -2.59 15.54
C GLU A 45 -14.42 -1.95 16.33
N LEU A 46 -14.14 -0.66 16.09
CA LEU A 46 -13.08 0.07 16.81
C LEU A 46 -13.38 0.18 18.30
N SER A 47 -14.65 0.36 18.66
CA SER A 47 -15.06 0.49 20.06
C SER A 47 -14.88 -0.80 20.88
N ARG A 48 -14.82 -1.97 20.23
CA ARG A 48 -14.60 -3.28 20.87
C ARG A 48 -13.12 -3.61 21.07
N ASP A 49 -12.22 -2.97 20.33
CA ASP A 49 -10.78 -3.10 20.52
C ASP A 49 -10.37 -2.40 21.84
N ARG A 50 -9.85 -3.19 22.79
CA ARG A 50 -9.45 -2.71 24.11
C ARG A 50 -8.29 -1.72 24.05
N ASP A 51 -7.33 -1.96 23.15
CA ASP A 51 -6.14 -1.12 23.03
C ASP A 51 -6.51 0.22 22.39
N PHE A 52 -7.33 0.17 21.32
CA PHE A 52 -7.88 1.38 20.71
C PHE A 52 -8.68 2.20 21.72
N ARG A 53 -9.57 1.56 22.47
CA ARG A 53 -10.39 2.22 23.49
C ARG A 53 -9.56 2.92 24.56
N ALA A 54 -8.53 2.26 25.09
CA ALA A 54 -7.65 2.86 26.10
C ALA A 54 -6.92 4.09 25.55
N ARG A 55 -6.44 4.02 24.29
CA ARG A 55 -5.80 5.16 23.61
C ARG A 55 -6.78 6.31 23.37
N PHE A 56 -7.97 6.02 22.84
CA PHE A 56 -9.02 7.01 22.59
C PHE A 56 -9.35 7.81 23.86
N ILE A 57 -9.54 7.12 24.98
CA ILE A 57 -9.83 7.74 26.29
C ILE A 57 -8.70 8.68 26.68
N ARG A 58 -7.44 8.22 26.62
CA ARG A 58 -6.26 9.01 26.98
C ARG A 58 -6.08 10.23 26.08
N GLU A 59 -6.23 10.07 24.77
CA GLU A 59 -6.06 11.15 23.80
C GLU A 59 -7.17 12.20 23.91
N ALA A 60 -8.42 11.75 24.09
CA ALA A 60 -9.54 12.65 24.34
C ALA A 60 -9.38 13.43 25.65
N ASP A 61 -8.86 12.82 26.72
CA ASP A 61 -8.58 13.52 27.99
C ASP A 61 -7.48 14.57 27.81
N THR A 62 -6.45 14.24 27.04
CA THR A 62 -5.36 15.17 26.73
C THR A 62 -5.86 16.35 25.88
N ALA A 63 -6.67 16.07 24.86
CA ALA A 63 -7.26 17.10 24.00
C ALA A 63 -8.27 17.98 24.76
N ALA A 64 -9.01 17.43 25.72
CA ALA A 64 -9.95 18.19 26.55
C ALA A 64 -9.27 19.20 27.48
N ALA A 65 -7.97 19.04 27.76
CA ALA A 65 -7.20 20.01 28.55
C ALA A 65 -6.76 21.24 27.73
N LEU A 66 -6.88 21.20 26.40
CA LEU A 66 -6.47 22.30 25.53
C LEU A 66 -7.57 23.37 25.44
N ASP A 67 -7.33 24.53 26.04
CA ASP A 67 -8.18 25.71 25.91
C ASP A 67 -7.48 26.79 25.08
N HIS A 68 -7.93 26.95 23.83
CA HIS A 68 -7.34 27.89 22.90
C HIS A 68 -8.36 28.33 21.84
N PRO A 69 -8.43 29.61 21.45
CA PRO A 69 -9.44 30.13 20.53
C PRO A 69 -9.42 29.51 19.12
N GLN A 70 -8.30 28.90 18.73
CA GLN A 70 -8.09 28.26 17.43
C GLN A 70 -8.05 26.72 17.55
N ILE A 71 -8.51 26.14 18.66
CA ILE A 71 -8.67 24.69 18.84
C ILE A 71 -10.14 24.39 19.06
N VAL A 72 -10.68 23.38 18.38
CA VAL A 72 -12.03 22.88 18.63
C VAL A 72 -12.08 22.25 20.03
N SER A 73 -12.89 22.81 20.92
CA SER A 73 -13.00 22.30 22.29
C SER A 73 -13.67 20.94 22.35
N VAL A 74 -13.11 20.03 23.14
CA VAL A 74 -13.76 18.77 23.54
C VAL A 74 -14.60 19.03 24.78
N TYR A 75 -15.90 18.74 24.74
CA TYR A 75 -16.79 18.97 25.88
C TYR A 75 -16.88 17.76 26.80
N THR A 76 -17.06 16.57 26.22
CA THR A 76 -17.17 15.32 26.98
C THR A 76 -17.01 14.12 26.05
N ARG A 77 -16.76 12.96 26.63
CA ARG A 77 -16.67 11.67 25.95
C ARG A 77 -17.36 10.59 26.78
N GLY A 78 -17.74 9.50 26.14
CA GLY A 78 -18.34 8.39 26.84
C GLY A 78 -18.46 7.13 26.00
N GLN A 79 -19.31 6.24 26.49
CA GLN A 79 -19.74 5.07 25.75
C GLN A 79 -21.26 4.99 25.77
N THR A 80 -21.84 4.37 24.75
CA THR A 80 -23.24 3.94 24.74
C THR A 80 -23.42 2.65 25.56
N ASP A 81 -24.67 2.26 25.82
CA ASP A 81 -24.99 1.04 26.56
C ASP A 81 -24.52 -0.24 25.84
N ASP A 82 -24.51 -0.21 24.51
CA ASP A 82 -23.97 -1.26 23.64
C ASP A 82 -22.44 -1.17 23.44
N GLY A 83 -21.78 -0.22 24.12
CA GLY A 83 -20.33 -0.12 24.23
C GLY A 83 -19.64 0.69 23.14
N GLN A 84 -20.37 1.39 22.26
CA GLN A 84 -19.77 2.27 21.27
C GLN A 84 -19.21 3.53 21.92
N LEU A 85 -17.97 3.89 21.57
CA LEU A 85 -17.34 5.11 22.06
C LEU A 85 -17.88 6.33 21.32
N TRP A 86 -18.00 7.44 22.03
CA TRP A 86 -18.42 8.71 21.46
C TRP A 86 -17.69 9.89 22.12
N ILE A 87 -17.60 11.00 21.39
CA ILE A 87 -17.03 12.27 21.86
C ILE A 87 -17.87 13.43 21.34
N ALA A 88 -18.23 14.35 22.24
CA ALA A 88 -18.93 15.58 21.95
C ALA A 88 -17.94 16.74 21.95
N MET A 89 -17.91 17.48 20.84
CA MET A 89 -17.00 18.59 20.62
C MET A 89 -17.76 19.84 20.17
N GLN A 90 -17.07 20.98 20.18
CA GLN A 90 -17.60 22.23 19.66
C GLN A 90 -18.07 22.06 18.21
N PHE A 91 -19.33 22.40 17.95
CA PHE A 91 -19.82 22.56 16.59
C PHE A 91 -19.30 23.90 16.03
N VAL A 92 -18.70 23.85 14.85
CA VAL A 92 -18.28 25.03 14.10
C VAL A 92 -19.24 25.16 12.92
N ASP A 93 -20.07 26.21 12.94
CA ASP A 93 -21.03 26.49 11.88
C ASP A 93 -20.30 27.14 10.68
N GLY A 94 -20.00 26.31 9.68
CA GLY A 94 -19.21 26.69 8.51
C GLY A 94 -18.78 25.49 7.69
N THR A 95 -17.58 25.54 7.12
CA THR A 95 -16.99 24.51 6.25
C THR A 95 -15.61 24.12 6.77
N ASP A 96 -14.90 23.22 6.09
CA ASP A 96 -13.48 22.95 6.32
C ASP A 96 -12.62 23.45 5.15
N ALA A 97 -11.31 23.49 5.34
CA ALA A 97 -10.40 24.03 4.33
C ALA A 97 -10.24 23.13 3.08
N GLU A 98 -10.57 21.83 3.16
CA GLU A 98 -10.59 20.95 1.98
C GLU A 98 -11.81 21.25 1.11
N ASP A 99 -12.99 21.36 1.72
CA ASP A 99 -14.21 21.72 1.00
C ASP A 99 -14.11 23.13 0.42
N ALA A 100 -13.60 24.11 1.19
CA ALA A 100 -13.38 25.47 0.69
C ALA A 100 -12.39 25.54 -0.49
N LEU A 101 -11.40 24.63 -0.53
CA LEU A 101 -10.48 24.47 -1.65
C LEU A 101 -11.20 23.89 -2.87
N CYS A 102 -12.00 22.84 -2.68
CA CYS A 102 -12.81 22.23 -3.75
C CYS A 102 -13.82 23.21 -4.36
N ASP A 103 -14.40 24.09 -3.55
CA ASP A 103 -15.32 25.15 -3.97
C ASP A 103 -14.63 26.30 -4.72
N GLY A 104 -13.30 26.27 -4.86
CA GLY A 104 -12.52 27.28 -5.58
C GLY A 104 -12.40 28.62 -4.85
N THR A 105 -12.69 28.66 -3.55
CA THR A 105 -12.68 29.88 -2.73
C THR A 105 -11.32 30.14 -2.05
N MET A 106 -10.33 29.30 -2.30
CA MET A 106 -9.01 29.36 -1.68
C MET A 106 -8.05 30.25 -2.48
N THR A 107 -7.73 31.42 -1.94
CA THR A 107 -6.67 32.30 -2.50
C THR A 107 -5.35 32.09 -1.74
N PRO A 108 -4.18 32.44 -2.32
CA PRO A 108 -2.91 32.34 -1.61
C PRO A 108 -2.89 33.12 -0.28
N HIS A 109 -3.52 34.30 -0.24
CA HIS A 109 -3.67 35.07 0.98
C HIS A 109 -4.53 34.37 2.03
N ARG A 110 -5.64 33.74 1.62
CA ARG A 110 -6.50 32.97 2.52
C ARG A 110 -5.79 31.72 3.03
N ALA A 111 -5.07 30.99 2.16
CA ALA A 111 -4.28 29.84 2.55
C ALA A 111 -3.25 30.19 3.65
N VAL A 112 -2.49 31.28 3.47
CA VAL A 112 -1.53 31.73 4.48
C VAL A 112 -2.22 32.25 5.76
N HIS A 113 -3.37 32.90 5.66
CA HIS A 113 -4.19 33.29 6.82
C HIS A 113 -4.60 32.07 7.65
N ILE A 114 -5.12 31.02 7.01
CA ILE A 114 -5.50 29.75 7.65
C ILE A 114 -4.29 29.11 8.32
N ILE A 115 -3.17 28.97 7.59
CA ILE A 115 -1.93 28.38 8.13
C ILE A 115 -1.41 29.17 9.34
N THR A 116 -1.54 30.50 9.34
CA THR A 116 -1.15 31.34 10.48
C THR A 116 -1.97 31.04 11.74
N HIS A 117 -3.27 30.80 11.59
CA HIS A 117 -4.14 30.50 12.74
C HIS A 117 -3.91 29.08 13.25
N VAL A 118 -3.76 28.11 12.35
CA VAL A 118 -3.43 26.72 12.69
C VAL A 118 -2.06 26.62 13.35
N ALA A 119 -1.07 27.38 12.87
CA ALA A 119 0.27 27.40 13.44
C ALA A 119 0.28 27.79 14.93
N ARG A 120 -0.52 28.79 15.32
CA ARG A 120 -0.68 29.18 16.73
C ARG A 120 -1.30 28.08 17.57
N ALA A 121 -2.30 27.38 17.02
CA ALA A 121 -2.92 26.23 17.68
C ALA A 121 -1.93 25.07 17.89
N LEU A 122 -1.10 24.77 16.89
CA LEU A 122 -0.07 23.73 16.98
C LEU A 122 1.03 24.09 17.99
N ASP A 123 1.55 25.32 17.97
CA ASP A 123 2.55 25.76 18.94
C ASP A 123 2.01 25.72 20.38
N PHE A 124 0.74 26.10 20.58
CA PHE A 124 0.07 25.97 21.88
C PHE A 124 -0.03 24.50 22.32
N ALA A 125 -0.44 23.60 21.43
CA ALA A 125 -0.51 22.16 21.73
C ALA A 125 0.87 21.58 22.06
N HIS A 126 1.90 21.92 21.28
CA HIS A 126 3.28 21.46 21.50
C HIS A 126 3.84 21.95 22.83
N ALA A 127 3.54 23.18 23.24
CA ALA A 127 3.90 23.72 24.55
C ALA A 127 3.24 22.97 25.72
N ASN A 128 2.10 22.33 25.46
CA ASN A 128 1.39 21.46 26.41
C ASN A 128 1.70 19.96 26.19
N HIS A 129 2.78 19.63 25.48
CA HIS A 129 3.23 18.27 25.19
C HIS A 129 2.23 17.40 24.40
N VAL A 130 1.39 18.04 23.58
CA VAL A 130 0.43 17.36 22.70
C VAL A 130 0.88 17.50 21.25
N ILE A 131 1.01 16.38 20.54
CA ILE A 131 1.32 16.33 19.09
C ILE A 131 0.02 15.97 18.36
N HIS A 132 -0.32 16.67 17.28
CA HIS A 132 -1.59 16.49 16.59
C HIS A 132 -1.62 15.25 15.68
N ARG A 133 -0.56 14.98 14.91
CA ARG A 133 -0.35 13.77 14.08
C ARG A 133 -1.28 13.55 12.88
N ASP A 134 -2.20 14.48 12.61
CA ASP A 134 -3.16 14.39 11.49
C ASP A 134 -3.46 15.80 10.94
N VAL A 135 -2.43 16.63 10.77
CA VAL A 135 -2.59 17.98 10.23
C VAL A 135 -2.87 17.88 8.72
N LYS A 136 -4.06 18.32 8.28
CA LYS A 136 -4.53 18.33 6.89
C LYS A 136 -5.70 19.31 6.72
N PRO A 137 -6.03 19.76 5.49
CA PRO A 137 -7.09 20.75 5.26
C PRO A 137 -8.45 20.36 5.86
N GLY A 138 -8.86 19.09 5.77
CA GLY A 138 -10.15 18.62 6.30
C GLY A 138 -10.29 18.68 7.83
N ASN A 139 -9.21 18.99 8.56
CA ASN A 139 -9.24 19.21 10.01
C ASN A 139 -9.22 20.71 10.37
N PHE A 140 -9.25 21.62 9.39
CA PHE A 140 -9.23 23.06 9.61
C PHE A 140 -10.63 23.64 9.39
N MET A 141 -11.35 23.89 10.48
CA MET A 141 -12.71 24.40 10.44
C MET A 141 -12.71 25.91 10.20
N LEU A 142 -13.51 26.36 9.24
CA LEU A 142 -13.64 27.73 8.79
C LEU A 142 -15.06 28.22 9.05
N SER A 143 -15.22 29.38 9.69
CA SER A 143 -16.54 29.97 9.96
C SER A 143 -16.52 31.50 9.86
N GLY A 144 -17.71 32.07 9.58
CA GLY A 144 -17.87 33.50 9.35
C GLY A 144 -17.56 33.93 7.91
N ALA A 145 -17.46 35.25 7.71
CA ALA A 145 -17.18 35.80 6.38
C ALA A 145 -15.73 35.57 5.97
N VAL A 146 -15.53 35.13 4.72
CA VAL A 146 -14.19 34.98 4.11
C VAL A 146 -13.45 36.30 4.14
N GLY A 147 -12.24 36.29 4.70
CA GLY A 147 -11.40 37.47 4.82
C GLY A 147 -10.54 37.47 6.08
N PRO A 148 -9.98 38.63 6.47
CA PRO A 148 -9.08 38.74 7.61
C PRO A 148 -9.70 38.35 8.96
N ASN A 149 -11.03 38.37 9.06
CA ASN A 149 -11.78 38.03 10.26
C ASN A 149 -12.40 36.62 10.20
N GLU A 150 -12.10 35.85 9.15
CA GLU A 150 -12.53 34.46 9.05
C GLU A 150 -11.97 33.68 10.24
N ARG A 151 -12.86 33.03 10.97
CA ARG A 151 -12.49 32.25 12.15
C ARG A 151 -12.00 30.88 11.71
N VAL A 152 -10.80 30.53 12.15
CA VAL A 152 -10.11 29.28 11.83
C VAL A 152 -9.86 28.49 13.11
N LEU A 153 -10.28 27.24 13.14
CA LEU A 153 -10.05 26.32 14.26
C LEU A 153 -9.46 25.00 13.78
N LEU A 154 -8.52 24.47 14.55
CA LEU A 154 -7.96 23.14 14.37
C LEU A 154 -8.81 22.12 15.13
N GLY A 155 -9.36 21.15 14.40
CA GLY A 155 -10.16 20.05 14.94
C GLY A 155 -9.46 18.69 14.86
N ASP A 156 -10.09 17.67 15.44
CA ASP A 156 -9.67 16.26 15.32
C ASP A 156 -8.20 16.01 15.71
N PHE A 157 -7.84 16.33 16.96
CA PHE A 157 -6.53 16.11 17.60
C PHE A 157 -6.10 14.64 17.70
N GLY A 158 -5.95 13.96 16.57
CA GLY A 158 -5.40 12.61 16.49
C GLY A 158 -6.14 11.53 17.28
N ILE A 159 -7.29 11.83 17.93
CA ILE A 159 -8.00 11.01 18.94
C ILE A 159 -8.34 9.59 18.44
N ALA A 160 -8.27 9.36 17.14
CA ALA A 160 -8.55 8.09 16.47
C ALA A 160 -7.36 7.52 15.67
N ARG A 161 -6.18 8.15 15.66
CA ARG A 161 -4.97 7.68 14.99
C ARG A 161 -3.95 7.18 15.99
N ALA A 162 -4.12 5.91 16.34
CA ALA A 162 -3.03 5.05 16.78
C ALA A 162 -2.03 4.87 15.62
N LEU A 163 -1.16 5.87 15.41
CA LEU A 163 0.10 5.67 14.69
C LEU A 163 1.18 5.07 15.60
N ASP A 164 0.89 4.91 16.89
CA ASP A 164 1.80 4.29 17.84
C ASP A 164 1.47 2.79 17.98
N ASP A 165 2.37 1.99 17.40
CA ASP A 165 2.69 0.58 17.70
C ASP A 165 1.94 -0.60 17.07
N VAL A 166 1.10 -0.42 16.04
CA VAL A 166 0.63 -1.57 15.23
C VAL A 166 0.69 -1.21 13.75
N GLY A 167 1.42 -2.05 12.99
CA GLY A 167 1.77 -1.83 11.60
C GLY A 167 0.63 -1.28 10.72
N LEU A 168 1.01 -0.34 9.85
CA LEU A 168 0.17 0.23 8.80
C LEU A 168 -0.25 -0.85 7.78
N THR A 169 -1.19 -1.72 8.12
CA THR A 169 -1.78 -2.69 7.19
C THR A 169 -3.23 -2.99 7.54
N ALA A 170 -4.14 -2.02 7.37
CA ALA A 170 -5.57 -2.30 7.12
C ALA A 170 -6.32 -1.00 6.75
N THR A 171 -7.11 -1.06 5.67
CA THR A 171 -8.18 -0.13 5.21
C THR A 171 -7.80 1.16 4.45
N GLY A 172 -8.62 1.48 3.44
CA GLY A 172 -8.49 2.64 2.54
C GLY A 172 -8.67 4.02 3.19
N ALA A 173 -9.07 4.08 4.47
CA ALA A 173 -9.04 5.32 5.25
C ALA A 173 -7.60 5.74 5.63
N VAL A 174 -6.63 4.83 5.53
CA VAL A 174 -5.21 5.10 5.76
C VAL A 174 -4.61 5.93 4.62
N LEU A 175 -5.07 5.75 3.38
CA LEU A 175 -4.53 6.37 2.17
C LEU A 175 -4.59 7.91 2.20
N ALA A 176 -5.65 8.50 2.76
CA ALA A 176 -5.88 9.95 2.75
C ALA A 176 -4.92 10.75 3.65
N THR A 177 -4.38 10.15 4.72
CA THR A 177 -3.43 10.84 5.62
C THR A 177 -1.97 10.59 5.24
N VAL A 178 -1.66 9.55 4.44
CA VAL A 178 -0.27 9.31 3.99
C VAL A 178 0.29 10.52 3.24
N GLY A 179 -0.55 11.22 2.46
CA GLY A 179 -0.16 12.41 1.70
C GLY A 179 0.29 13.62 2.53
N TYR A 180 0.21 13.55 3.86
CA TYR A 180 0.65 14.60 4.78
C TYR A 180 1.66 14.09 5.82
N ALA A 181 1.97 12.78 5.83
CA ALA A 181 2.78 12.17 6.88
C ALA A 181 4.26 12.56 6.76
N ALA A 182 4.88 12.87 7.90
CA ALA A 182 6.32 13.13 7.98
C ALA A 182 7.14 11.83 7.75
N PRO A 183 8.35 11.92 7.18
CA PRO A 183 9.21 10.76 6.92
C PRO A 183 9.41 9.86 8.15
N GLU A 184 9.65 10.47 9.31
CA GLU A 184 9.89 9.77 10.58
C GLU A 184 8.66 9.08 11.15
N VAL A 185 7.45 9.56 10.82
CA VAL A 185 6.21 8.86 11.16
C VAL A 185 6.10 7.59 10.33
N LEU A 186 6.47 7.67 9.05
CA LEU A 186 6.41 6.53 8.12
C LEU A 186 7.50 5.49 8.38
N SER A 187 8.67 5.91 8.87
CA SER A 187 9.79 5.02 9.20
C SER A 187 9.77 4.51 10.64
N ASN A 188 8.71 4.80 11.41
CA ASN A 188 8.60 4.50 12.84
C ASN A 188 9.81 5.03 13.66
N GLY A 189 10.26 6.23 13.32
CA GLY A 189 11.31 6.95 14.02
C GLY A 189 10.81 7.67 15.29
N ARG A 190 11.73 8.33 15.99
CA ARG A 190 11.35 9.20 17.12
C ARG A 190 10.62 10.43 16.59
N ILE A 191 9.44 10.71 17.15
CA ILE A 191 8.60 11.84 16.76
C ILE A 191 8.56 12.92 17.85
N ASP A 192 8.51 14.17 17.43
CA ASP A 192 8.22 15.35 18.25
C ASP A 192 7.27 16.29 17.47
N GLY A 193 7.03 17.51 17.96
CA GLY A 193 6.15 18.48 17.29
C GLY A 193 6.55 18.82 15.84
N ARG A 194 7.77 18.51 15.39
CA ARG A 194 8.22 18.76 14.01
C ARG A 194 7.52 17.88 12.98
N VAL A 195 6.86 16.78 13.40
CA VAL A 195 5.99 16.01 12.49
C VAL A 195 4.81 16.87 12.02
N ASP A 196 4.21 17.65 12.92
CA ASP A 196 3.09 18.53 12.60
C ASP A 196 3.54 19.71 11.72
N ILE A 197 4.79 20.18 11.89
CA ILE A 197 5.38 21.22 11.03
C ILE A 197 5.53 20.71 9.59
N TYR A 198 5.98 19.47 9.40
CA TYR A 198 6.06 18.85 8.08
C TYR A 198 4.67 18.75 7.44
N SER A 199 3.69 18.22 8.19
CA SER A 199 2.30 18.09 7.73
C SER A 199 1.65 19.44 7.44
N LEU A 200 1.97 20.49 8.21
CA LEU A 200 1.54 21.87 7.94
C LEU A 200 2.16 22.41 6.64
N GLY A 201 3.42 22.08 6.35
CA GLY A 201 4.06 22.36 5.06
C GLY A 201 3.35 21.68 3.89
N CYS A 202 3.03 20.38 4.02
CA CYS A 202 2.23 19.65 3.03
C CYS A 202 0.85 20.30 2.82
N THR A 203 0.22 20.74 3.91
CA THR A 203 -1.08 21.40 3.89
C THR A 203 -1.01 22.76 3.20
N LEU A 204 0.00 23.58 3.49
CA LEU A 204 0.22 24.84 2.79
C LEU A 204 0.40 24.62 1.29
N TYR A 205 1.20 23.63 0.87
CA TYR A 205 1.34 23.27 -0.55
C TYR A 205 -0.02 22.91 -1.19
N ARG A 206 -0.83 22.08 -0.51
CA ARG A 206 -2.18 21.70 -0.96
C ARG A 206 -3.10 22.91 -1.15
N LEU A 207 -3.15 23.80 -0.16
CA LEU A 207 -4.02 24.98 -0.21
C LEU A 207 -3.58 26.00 -1.28
N LEU A 208 -2.28 26.07 -1.57
CA LEU A 208 -1.74 26.97 -2.60
C LEU A 208 -1.91 26.44 -4.03
N THR A 209 -1.77 25.13 -4.22
CA THR A 209 -1.67 24.53 -5.56
C THR A 209 -2.90 23.73 -5.98
N GLY A 210 -3.79 23.40 -5.03
CA GLY A 210 -4.90 22.48 -5.28
C GLY A 210 -4.46 21.04 -5.47
N ASN A 211 -3.20 20.66 -5.17
CA ASN A 211 -2.66 19.31 -5.29
C ASN A 211 -1.98 18.88 -4.00
N THR A 212 -2.12 17.62 -3.59
CA THR A 212 -1.28 17.11 -2.49
C THR A 212 0.19 17.06 -2.93
N PRO A 213 1.15 17.16 -1.99
CA PRO A 213 2.53 16.87 -2.35
C PRO A 213 2.64 15.48 -2.97
N PHE A 214 3.49 15.35 -4.00
CA PHE A 214 3.75 14.09 -4.69
C PHE A 214 2.51 13.43 -5.36
N ALA A 215 1.48 14.21 -5.71
CA ALA A 215 0.23 13.70 -6.32
C ALA A 215 0.41 12.88 -7.61
N ALA A 216 1.52 13.05 -8.34
CA ALA A 216 1.85 12.26 -9.54
C ALA A 216 2.24 10.80 -9.22
N THR A 217 2.33 10.45 -7.93
CA THR A 217 2.78 9.15 -7.46
C THR A 217 1.60 8.22 -7.25
N ASN A 218 1.60 7.06 -7.90
CA ASN A 218 0.47 6.14 -7.90
C ASN A 218 0.53 5.18 -6.69
N GLY A 219 -0.48 5.27 -5.81
CA GLY A 219 -0.67 4.35 -4.70
C GLY A 219 0.02 4.76 -3.38
N ALA A 220 -0.48 4.22 -2.26
CA ALA A 220 -0.07 4.60 -0.90
C ALA A 220 1.45 4.49 -0.69
N ALA A 221 2.02 3.35 -1.09
CA ALA A 221 3.42 3.04 -0.84
C ALA A 221 4.36 3.98 -1.58
N ALA A 222 4.01 4.32 -2.83
CA ALA A 222 4.83 5.22 -3.62
C ALA A 222 4.75 6.66 -3.06
N VAL A 223 3.58 7.11 -2.58
CA VAL A 223 3.46 8.38 -1.85
C VAL A 223 4.31 8.34 -0.57
N MET A 224 4.29 7.25 0.22
CA MET A 224 5.18 7.11 1.38
C MET A 224 6.66 7.25 1.00
N MET A 225 7.09 6.58 -0.05
CA MET A 225 8.47 6.66 -0.55
C MET A 225 8.82 8.08 -1.02
N ALA A 226 7.89 8.78 -1.66
CA ALA A 226 8.11 10.18 -2.05
C ALA A 226 8.27 11.08 -0.84
N HIS A 227 7.44 10.89 0.20
CA HIS A 227 7.60 11.56 1.47
C HIS A 227 8.94 11.22 2.15
N MET A 228 9.48 10.01 2.00
CA MET A 228 10.80 9.66 2.55
C MET A 228 11.98 10.23 1.75
N PHE A 229 11.93 10.18 0.42
CA PHE A 229 13.14 10.33 -0.42
C PHE A 229 13.07 11.42 -1.48
N GLN A 230 11.89 11.78 -1.99
CA GLN A 230 11.80 12.81 -3.03
C GLN A 230 11.95 14.22 -2.46
N PRO A 231 12.64 15.13 -3.16
CA PRO A 231 12.73 16.53 -2.71
C PRO A 231 11.34 17.16 -2.61
N PRO A 232 11.09 18.07 -1.65
CA PRO A 232 9.82 18.79 -1.57
C PRO A 232 9.45 19.47 -2.90
N PRO A 233 8.19 19.35 -3.35
CA PRO A 233 7.76 20.00 -4.59
C PRO A 233 7.74 21.53 -4.45
N ARG A 234 7.94 22.24 -5.56
CA ARG A 234 7.89 23.70 -5.60
C ARG A 234 6.49 24.18 -6.00
N PRO A 235 5.78 24.97 -5.19
CA PRO A 235 4.48 25.50 -5.55
C PRO A 235 4.52 26.35 -6.83
N SER A 236 5.62 27.07 -7.10
CA SER A 236 5.77 27.87 -8.34
C SER A 236 5.75 27.03 -9.62
N ASP A 237 6.16 25.77 -9.56
CA ASP A 237 6.17 24.88 -10.74
C ASP A 237 4.74 24.45 -11.12
N THR A 238 3.83 24.42 -10.13
CA THR A 238 2.41 24.08 -10.34
C THR A 238 1.56 25.32 -10.61
N VAL A 239 1.84 26.43 -9.92
CA VAL A 239 1.14 27.70 -10.07
C VAL A 239 2.17 28.82 -10.29
N PRO A 240 2.54 29.11 -11.55
CA PRO A 240 3.61 30.06 -11.88
C PRO A 240 3.43 31.50 -11.38
N SER A 241 2.20 31.88 -11.00
CA SER A 241 1.90 33.20 -10.42
C SER A 241 2.27 33.32 -8.94
N LEU A 242 2.62 32.23 -8.26
CA LEU A 242 3.01 32.26 -6.86
C LEU A 242 4.43 32.84 -6.68
N PRO A 243 4.68 33.64 -5.62
CA PRO A 243 6.03 34.11 -5.29
C PRO A 243 6.99 32.95 -5.00
N ARG A 244 8.20 33.00 -5.59
CA ARG A 244 9.26 31.99 -5.37
C ARG A 244 9.72 31.86 -3.91
N GLY A 245 9.46 32.88 -3.09
CA GLY A 245 9.69 32.78 -1.64
C GLY A 245 8.91 31.62 -1.00
N LEU A 246 7.74 31.25 -1.54
CA LEU A 246 6.96 30.11 -1.06
C LEU A 246 7.64 28.77 -1.35
N ASP A 247 8.46 28.67 -2.41
CA ASP A 247 9.24 27.46 -2.68
C ASP A 247 10.23 27.16 -1.56
N HIS A 248 10.88 28.22 -1.04
CA HIS A 248 11.79 28.09 0.09
C HIS A 248 11.06 27.67 1.37
N VAL A 249 9.89 28.26 1.64
CA VAL A 249 9.07 27.90 2.80
C VAL A 249 8.67 26.43 2.76
N ILE A 250 8.18 25.94 1.62
CA ILE A 250 7.81 24.52 1.44
C ILE A 250 9.05 23.62 1.58
N ALA A 251 10.17 24.00 0.98
CA ALA A 251 11.41 23.23 1.07
C ALA A 251 11.92 23.05 2.52
N VAL A 252 11.88 24.12 3.33
CA VAL A 252 12.29 24.07 4.75
C VAL A 252 11.26 23.31 5.58
N ALA A 253 9.97 23.58 5.42
CA ALA A 253 8.91 22.91 6.19
C ALA A 253 8.92 21.39 5.96
N MET A 254 9.12 20.97 4.72
CA MET A 254 9.11 19.56 4.31
C MET A 254 10.53 18.96 4.23
N ALA A 255 11.52 19.54 4.91
CA ALA A 255 12.85 18.96 4.97
C ALA A 255 12.79 17.53 5.56
N LYS A 256 13.53 16.59 4.95
CA LYS A 256 13.49 15.18 5.36
C LYS A 256 14.06 14.98 6.76
N ASP A 257 15.20 15.62 7.03
CA ASP A 257 15.73 15.75 8.38
C ASP A 257 14.83 16.68 9.20
N PRO A 258 14.21 16.22 10.30
CA PRO A 258 13.45 17.07 11.21
C PRO A 258 14.30 18.24 11.74
N GLY A 259 15.60 18.03 11.94
CA GLY A 259 16.58 19.03 12.38
C GLY A 259 16.63 20.28 11.51
N ALA A 260 16.37 20.12 10.21
CA ALA A 260 16.44 21.18 9.20
C ALA A 260 15.12 21.94 8.98
N ARG A 261 14.04 21.57 9.69
CA ARG A 261 12.74 22.25 9.60
C ARG A 261 12.69 23.52 10.43
N PHE A 262 11.62 24.29 10.27
CA PHE A 262 11.33 25.42 11.15
C PHE A 262 11.28 24.99 12.62
N ALA A 263 11.72 25.88 13.51
CA ALA A 263 11.74 25.61 14.94
C ALA A 263 10.33 25.56 15.57
N SER A 264 9.35 26.20 14.94
CA SER A 264 7.94 26.20 15.36
C SER A 264 7.00 26.32 14.15
N ALA A 265 5.73 26.01 14.35
CA ALA A 265 4.71 26.19 13.31
C ALA A 265 4.49 27.68 13.00
N THR A 266 4.58 28.57 14.00
CA THR A 266 4.48 30.02 13.77
C THR A 266 5.64 30.54 12.94
N ALA A 267 6.86 30.01 13.11
CA ALA A 267 8.00 30.40 12.28
C ALA A 267 7.80 30.04 10.79
N LEU A 268 7.16 28.91 10.50
CA LEU A 268 6.73 28.54 9.15
C LEU A 268 5.71 29.56 8.61
N ALA A 269 4.68 29.88 9.39
CA ALA A 269 3.64 30.82 8.99
C ALA A 269 4.20 32.23 8.74
N ASP A 270 5.08 32.74 9.60
CA ASP A 270 5.73 34.05 9.44
C ASP A 270 6.59 34.12 8.17
N ALA A 271 7.28 33.02 7.84
CA ALA A 271 8.03 32.90 6.60
C ALA A 271 7.10 32.91 5.37
N ALA A 272 5.95 32.23 5.43
CA ALA A 272 4.93 32.25 4.37
C ALA A 272 4.30 33.64 4.18
N VAL A 273 3.96 34.33 5.28
CA VAL A 273 3.46 35.72 5.26
C VAL A 273 4.49 36.65 4.62
N SER A 274 5.77 36.51 4.98
CA SER A 274 6.86 37.31 4.43
C SER A 274 7.04 37.07 2.93
N ALA A 275 6.96 35.81 2.49
CA ALA A 275 7.08 35.43 1.09
C ALA A 275 5.95 36.00 0.21
N LEU A 276 4.73 36.17 0.75
CA LEU A 276 3.64 36.83 0.05
C LEU A 276 3.78 38.36 -0.01
N ARG A 277 4.35 38.98 1.03
CA ARG A 277 4.47 40.45 1.12
C ARG A 277 5.62 41.02 0.30
N ASP A 278 6.74 40.31 0.21
CA ASP A 278 7.93 40.77 -0.52
C ASP A 278 8.48 39.66 -1.44
N PRO A 279 7.99 39.58 -2.69
CA PRO A 279 8.41 38.57 -3.66
C PRO A 279 9.90 38.67 -4.04
N THR A 280 10.58 39.78 -3.70
CA THR A 280 11.95 40.10 -4.15
C THR A 280 13.03 39.75 -3.11
N ARG A 281 12.65 39.53 -1.84
CA ARG A 281 13.60 39.27 -0.74
C ARG A 281 14.18 37.86 -0.72
N TYR A 282 13.55 36.89 -1.37
CA TYR A 282 14.09 35.53 -1.43
C TYR A 282 15.00 35.38 -2.64
N ALA A 283 16.29 35.18 -2.37
CA ALA A 283 17.23 34.73 -3.39
C ALA A 283 16.66 33.46 -4.06
N PRO A 284 16.77 33.32 -5.39
CA PRO A 284 16.36 32.10 -6.06
C PRO A 284 17.01 30.90 -5.35
N LEU A 285 16.21 29.93 -4.92
CA LEU A 285 16.76 28.61 -4.65
C LEU A 285 17.59 28.23 -5.87
N PRO A 286 18.78 27.62 -5.71
CA PRO A 286 19.52 27.13 -6.85
C PRO A 286 18.55 26.32 -7.73
N PRO A 287 18.62 26.47 -9.07
CA PRO A 287 17.84 25.63 -9.95
C PRO A 287 18.04 24.19 -9.45
N ILE A 288 16.95 23.44 -9.27
CA ILE A 288 17.09 21.98 -9.26
C ILE A 288 17.90 21.73 -10.53
N PRO A 289 19.04 21.04 -10.47
CA PRO A 289 19.68 20.64 -11.69
C PRO A 289 18.57 20.00 -12.53
N SER A 290 18.20 20.62 -13.65
CA SER A 290 17.63 19.91 -14.79
C SER A 290 18.74 19.03 -15.38
N GLY A 291 19.53 18.39 -14.52
CA GLY A 291 20.23 17.18 -14.86
C GLY A 291 19.16 16.12 -14.78
N ASP A 292 19.15 15.24 -15.76
CA ASP A 292 18.70 13.88 -15.58
C ASP A 292 18.86 13.49 -14.11
N VAL A 293 17.78 13.09 -13.46
CA VAL A 293 17.88 12.37 -12.19
C VAL A 293 18.56 11.05 -12.56
N SER A 294 19.88 11.12 -12.67
CA SER A 294 20.75 9.98 -12.85
C SER A 294 20.68 9.24 -11.53
N PHE A 295 19.98 8.12 -11.53
CA PHE A 295 19.87 7.20 -10.39
C PHE A 295 21.18 6.48 -10.05
N TYR A 296 22.34 7.02 -10.49
CA TYR A 296 23.64 6.46 -10.19
C TYR A 296 24.42 7.40 -9.27
N PRO A 297 24.94 6.92 -8.12
CA PRO A 297 25.98 7.67 -7.44
C PRO A 297 27.14 7.83 -8.41
N HIS A 298 27.58 9.08 -8.60
CA HIS A 298 28.81 9.37 -9.32
C HIS A 298 29.94 8.54 -8.70
N THR A 299 30.61 7.81 -9.57
CA THR A 299 31.76 6.97 -9.25
C THR A 299 32.78 7.79 -8.48
N TRP A 300 33.16 7.30 -7.30
CA TRP A 300 34.45 7.64 -6.70
C TRP A 300 35.52 7.25 -7.72
N GLN A 301 36.00 8.22 -8.51
CA GLN A 301 37.23 8.09 -9.27
C GLN A 301 38.38 8.00 -8.26
N ARG A 302 38.65 6.79 -7.79
CA ARG A 302 39.93 6.44 -7.19
C ARG A 302 40.97 6.59 -8.30
N GLN A 303 41.74 7.67 -8.23
CA GLN A 303 43.06 7.68 -8.84
C GLN A 303 43.82 6.45 -8.32
N PRO A 304 44.44 5.63 -9.19
CA PRO A 304 45.28 4.54 -8.73
C PRO A 304 46.47 5.15 -7.96
N PRO A 305 46.80 4.68 -6.75
CA PRO A 305 47.98 5.16 -6.07
C PRO A 305 49.21 4.70 -6.87
N THR A 306 50.02 5.67 -7.29
CA THR A 306 51.41 5.46 -7.68
C THR A 306 52.16 4.95 -6.45
N VAL A 307 52.36 3.64 -6.36
CA VAL A 307 53.20 3.02 -5.34
C VAL A 307 54.66 3.21 -5.75
N SER A 308 55.31 4.19 -5.12
CA SER A 308 56.77 4.24 -5.03
C SER A 308 57.25 3.09 -4.14
N ALA A 309 58.07 2.22 -4.71
CA ALA A 309 58.65 1.04 -4.06
C ALA A 309 59.61 1.42 -2.92
N TRP A 310 59.36 0.92 -1.72
CA TRP A 310 60.36 0.70 -0.66
C TRP A 310 60.12 -0.68 -0.01
N PRO A 311 61.17 -1.42 0.37
CA PRO A 311 61.07 -2.85 0.65
C PRO A 311 60.65 -3.13 2.10
N GLY A 312 59.52 -3.84 2.28
CA GLY A 312 59.09 -4.40 3.56
C GLY A 312 59.59 -5.84 3.79
N PRO A 313 59.69 -6.29 5.05
CA PRO A 313 60.30 -7.57 5.43
C PRO A 313 59.44 -8.78 5.04
N PRO A 314 60.03 -10.00 4.92
CA PRO A 314 59.35 -11.15 4.34
C PRO A 314 58.22 -11.66 5.25
N LEU A 315 57.09 -12.00 4.62
CA LEU A 315 55.93 -12.61 5.27
C LEU A 315 56.21 -14.07 5.69
N PRO A 316 55.63 -14.55 6.80
CA PRO A 316 55.74 -15.96 7.20
C PRO A 316 54.91 -16.85 6.29
N GLY A 317 55.47 -17.99 5.90
CA GLY A 317 54.82 -18.98 5.03
C GLY A 317 53.61 -19.69 5.67
N PRO A 318 52.75 -20.33 4.85
CA PRO A 318 51.54 -21.00 5.32
C PRO A 318 51.86 -22.25 6.16
N PRO A 319 51.09 -22.55 7.22
CA PRO A 319 51.35 -23.69 8.08
C PRO A 319 51.01 -25.02 7.38
N GLN A 320 52.03 -25.85 7.18
CA GLN A 320 51.87 -27.28 6.86
C GLN A 320 51.26 -28.02 8.05
N ARG A 321 50.04 -28.57 7.90
CA ARG A 321 49.51 -29.57 8.83
C ARG A 321 49.50 -30.96 8.22
N ARG A 322 50.44 -31.77 8.71
CA ARG A 322 50.57 -33.21 8.51
C ARG A 322 49.33 -33.97 8.99
N ARG A 323 49.02 -35.02 8.22
CA ARG A 323 48.07 -36.11 8.45
C ARG A 323 47.97 -36.56 9.93
N ARG A 324 46.75 -36.59 10.47
CA ARG A 324 46.27 -37.67 11.33
C ARG A 324 44.89 -38.10 10.84
N ARG A 325 44.86 -39.31 10.26
CA ARG A 325 43.67 -40.04 9.84
C ARG A 325 43.10 -40.75 11.07
N GLY A 326 41.77 -40.83 11.13
CA GLY A 326 41.03 -41.67 12.07
C GLY A 326 40.28 -40.86 13.10
N LEU A 327 38.93 -40.84 12.98
CA LEU A 327 37.92 -40.86 14.05
C LEU A 327 36.61 -40.07 13.80
N ILE A 328 36.36 -39.49 12.62
CA ILE A 328 35.07 -38.77 12.38
C ILE A 328 34.21 -39.38 11.25
N ALA A 329 34.69 -40.41 10.55
CA ALA A 329 33.90 -41.13 9.55
C ALA A 329 32.97 -42.23 10.13
N ALA A 330 32.88 -42.36 11.45
CA ALA A 330 32.07 -43.40 12.13
C ALA A 330 30.73 -42.91 12.70
N ALA A 331 30.41 -41.61 12.62
CA ALA A 331 29.21 -41.04 13.26
C ALA A 331 28.05 -40.71 12.29
N LEU A 332 28.26 -40.78 10.97
CA LEU A 332 27.21 -40.48 9.98
C LEU A 332 26.61 -41.72 9.29
N ALA A 333 27.17 -42.91 9.54
CA ALA A 333 26.65 -44.18 9.02
C ALA A 333 25.57 -44.82 9.93
N SER A 334 25.40 -44.33 11.18
CA SER A 334 24.47 -44.89 12.16
C SER A 334 23.07 -44.28 12.12
N VAL A 335 22.88 -43.09 11.51
CA VAL A 335 21.56 -42.43 11.45
C VAL A 335 20.76 -42.84 10.20
N VAL A 336 21.44 -43.21 9.10
CA VAL A 336 20.77 -43.69 7.87
C VAL A 336 20.33 -45.16 7.99
N LEU A 337 20.97 -45.95 8.86
CA LEU A 337 20.61 -47.37 9.08
C LEU A 337 19.40 -47.57 10.03
N LEU A 338 19.03 -46.54 10.80
CA LEU A 338 17.96 -46.60 11.81
C LEU A 338 16.58 -46.19 11.25
N VAL A 339 16.52 -45.56 10.08
CA VAL A 339 15.26 -45.22 9.39
C VAL A 339 14.82 -46.33 8.43
N VAL A 340 15.77 -47.12 7.90
CA VAL A 340 15.48 -48.25 6.98
C VAL A 340 15.01 -49.51 7.74
N THR A 341 15.21 -49.58 9.06
CA THR A 341 14.85 -50.76 9.88
C THR A 341 13.45 -50.69 10.51
N VAL A 342 12.72 -49.58 10.41
CA VAL A 342 11.37 -49.44 10.99
C VAL A 342 10.23 -49.59 9.96
N THR A 343 10.51 -49.63 8.65
CA THR A 343 9.48 -49.77 7.60
C THR A 343 9.31 -51.20 7.06
N VAL A 344 9.89 -52.24 7.68
CA VAL A 344 9.84 -53.63 7.14
C VAL A 344 9.07 -54.63 8.02
N TRP A 345 8.43 -54.22 9.11
CA TRP A 345 7.63 -55.14 9.94
C TRP A 345 6.25 -54.57 10.26
N ALA A 346 5.32 -54.64 9.29
CA ALA A 346 3.89 -54.79 9.54
C ALA A 346 3.10 -54.91 8.21
N TRP A 347 3.08 -56.10 7.61
CA TRP A 347 1.94 -56.53 6.79
C TRP A 347 1.60 -57.99 7.13
N PRO A 348 0.33 -58.30 7.46
CA PRO A 348 -0.12 -59.67 7.63
C PRO A 348 -0.54 -60.30 6.30
N ASP A 349 -0.30 -61.61 6.25
CA ASP A 349 -0.55 -62.55 5.15
C ASP A 349 -2.04 -62.67 4.75
N THR A 350 -2.31 -62.95 3.47
CA THR A 350 -2.66 -64.31 2.98
C THR A 350 -3.35 -64.31 1.61
N ALA A 351 -2.88 -65.24 0.76
CA ALA A 351 -3.60 -66.06 -0.22
C ALA A 351 -4.29 -65.41 -1.45
N GLY A 352 -3.68 -65.63 -2.62
CA GLY A 352 -4.41 -65.80 -3.90
C GLY A 352 -5.16 -67.14 -3.94
N PRO A 353 -5.91 -67.51 -5.02
CA PRO A 353 -5.34 -67.62 -6.37
C PRO A 353 -6.31 -67.38 -7.57
N ARG A 354 -5.71 -67.35 -8.78
CA ARG A 354 -6.20 -67.81 -10.13
C ARG A 354 -7.64 -67.53 -10.58
N ALA A 355 -7.80 -66.97 -11.79
CA ALA A 355 -8.30 -67.71 -12.96
C ALA A 355 -8.37 -66.84 -14.23
N ASP A 356 -8.37 -67.56 -15.35
CA ASP A 356 -8.31 -67.19 -16.76
C ASP A 356 -9.42 -66.26 -17.28
N THR A 357 -9.01 -65.49 -18.30
CA THR A 357 -9.61 -65.38 -19.64
C THR A 357 -11.07 -65.85 -19.79
N SER A 358 -11.99 -64.91 -20.09
CA SER A 358 -13.10 -65.10 -21.05
C SER A 358 -13.89 -63.82 -21.31
N GLN A 359 -14.28 -63.67 -22.58
CA GLN A 359 -15.15 -62.67 -23.18
C GLN A 359 -16.56 -62.64 -22.55
N ARG A 360 -17.19 -61.45 -22.46
CA ARG A 360 -18.45 -61.10 -23.17
C ARG A 360 -19.08 -59.80 -22.64
N SER A 361 -19.45 -58.97 -23.61
CA SER A 361 -20.61 -58.09 -23.75
C SER A 361 -21.59 -57.89 -22.57
N GLY A 362 -21.96 -56.62 -22.31
CA GLY A 362 -23.28 -56.29 -21.75
C GLY A 362 -23.41 -54.97 -20.98
N SER A 363 -23.81 -53.91 -21.69
CA SER A 363 -24.70 -52.78 -21.28
C SER A 363 -24.41 -51.91 -20.03
N PRO A 364 -24.88 -50.64 -20.03
CA PRO A 364 -24.35 -49.58 -19.18
C PRO A 364 -25.02 -49.57 -17.81
N VAL A 365 -24.22 -49.47 -16.75
CA VAL A 365 -24.71 -49.11 -15.41
C VAL A 365 -24.49 -47.62 -15.23
N ALA A 366 -25.61 -46.91 -15.05
CA ALA A 366 -25.70 -45.50 -14.74
C ALA A 366 -24.70 -45.11 -13.65
N SER A 367 -23.83 -44.16 -13.98
CA SER A 367 -23.02 -43.46 -12.99
C SER A 367 -23.96 -42.67 -12.09
N ALA A 368 -24.17 -43.17 -10.88
CA ALA A 368 -24.79 -42.41 -9.80
C ALA A 368 -24.02 -41.10 -9.65
N SER A 369 -24.64 -40.01 -10.11
CA SER A 369 -24.16 -38.67 -9.90
C SER A 369 -24.21 -38.43 -8.39
N ALA A 370 -23.05 -38.23 -7.76
CA ALA A 370 -23.00 -37.69 -6.42
C ALA A 370 -23.60 -36.27 -6.48
N GLN A 371 -24.90 -36.16 -6.17
CA GLN A 371 -25.57 -34.89 -5.93
C GLN A 371 -25.12 -34.37 -4.57
N GLY A 372 -23.92 -33.80 -4.54
CA GLY A 372 -23.60 -32.77 -3.56
C GLY A 372 -24.42 -31.50 -3.86
N PRO A 373 -24.62 -30.61 -2.87
CA PRO A 373 -25.20 -29.30 -3.13
C PRO A 373 -24.40 -28.61 -4.25
N ALA A 374 -25.08 -27.81 -5.08
CA ALA A 374 -24.42 -27.05 -6.14
C ALA A 374 -23.27 -26.25 -5.53
N ALA A 375 -22.07 -26.45 -6.07
CA ALA A 375 -20.88 -25.68 -5.74
C ALA A 375 -21.25 -24.20 -5.61
N THR A 376 -21.16 -23.64 -4.39
CA THR A 376 -21.54 -22.25 -4.18
C THR A 376 -20.51 -21.38 -4.88
N ASN A 377 -20.93 -20.69 -5.96
CA ASN A 377 -20.07 -19.80 -6.72
C ASN A 377 -19.39 -18.81 -5.76
N VAL A 378 -18.07 -18.69 -5.84
CA VAL A 378 -17.35 -17.66 -5.09
C VAL A 378 -17.85 -16.29 -5.57
N ALA A 379 -18.38 -15.49 -4.66
CA ALA A 379 -18.85 -14.14 -4.96
C ALA A 379 -17.69 -13.21 -5.27
N ALA A 380 -17.91 -12.21 -6.14
CA ALA A 380 -16.87 -11.27 -6.56
C ALA A 380 -16.17 -10.57 -5.37
N ALA A 381 -16.91 -10.25 -4.31
CA ALA A 381 -16.37 -9.62 -3.09
C ALA A 381 -15.39 -10.52 -2.32
N ALA A 382 -15.49 -11.85 -2.44
CA ALA A 382 -14.61 -12.80 -1.76
C ALA A 382 -13.32 -13.12 -2.55
N LEU A 383 -13.22 -12.65 -3.80
CA LEU A 383 -12.06 -12.94 -4.64
C LEU A 383 -10.78 -12.32 -4.10
N ARG A 384 -10.85 -11.12 -3.53
CA ARG A 384 -9.68 -10.40 -3.01
C ARG A 384 -8.92 -11.21 -1.95
N SER A 385 -9.62 -11.92 -1.06
CA SER A 385 -8.99 -12.73 0.00
C SER A 385 -8.24 -13.96 -0.49
N ILE A 386 -8.44 -14.37 -1.76
CA ILE A 386 -7.78 -15.54 -2.35
C ILE A 386 -6.33 -15.18 -2.77
N LEU A 387 -6.06 -13.92 -3.13
CA LEU A 387 -4.74 -13.47 -3.55
C LEU A 387 -3.70 -13.58 -2.41
N LEU A 388 -2.42 -13.79 -2.74
CA LEU A 388 -1.33 -13.82 -1.76
C LEU A 388 -0.87 -12.40 -1.43
N SER A 389 -0.71 -12.08 -0.15
CA SER A 389 -0.11 -10.81 0.26
C SER A 389 1.40 -10.79 0.01
N ALA A 390 2.03 -9.61 0.07
CA ALA A 390 3.49 -9.46 -0.01
C ALA A 390 4.26 -10.40 0.92
N ALA A 391 3.79 -10.57 2.16
CA ALA A 391 4.42 -11.45 3.16
C ALA A 391 4.33 -12.95 2.83
N GLN A 392 3.41 -13.33 1.93
CA GLN A 392 3.21 -14.71 1.50
C GLN A 392 3.93 -15.01 0.18
N LEU A 393 4.52 -14.00 -0.46
CA LEU A 393 5.27 -14.15 -1.69
C LEU A 393 6.76 -14.26 -1.41
N PRO A 394 7.51 -14.94 -2.29
CA PRO A 394 8.96 -14.91 -2.27
C PRO A 394 9.45 -13.46 -2.39
N VAL A 395 10.42 -13.08 -1.55
CA VAL A 395 11.14 -11.80 -1.67
C VAL A 395 11.82 -11.66 -3.04
N ALA A 396 12.19 -10.43 -3.38
CA ALA A 396 12.98 -10.10 -4.57
C ALA A 396 14.34 -10.83 -4.55
N ALA A 397 15.01 -10.92 -5.70
CA ALA A 397 16.29 -11.62 -5.83
C ALA A 397 17.40 -10.99 -4.96
N ASN A 398 17.27 -9.70 -4.65
CA ASN A 398 18.13 -8.94 -3.76
C ASN A 398 17.80 -9.11 -2.25
N GLY A 399 16.72 -9.83 -1.91
CA GLY A 399 16.25 -10.06 -0.53
C GLY A 399 15.19 -9.07 -0.03
N ASP A 400 14.85 -8.05 -0.82
CA ASP A 400 13.87 -7.03 -0.44
C ASP A 400 12.42 -7.54 -0.51
N PRO A 401 11.53 -7.04 0.37
CA PRO A 401 10.13 -7.39 0.32
C PRO A 401 9.48 -6.85 -0.96
N LEU A 402 8.56 -7.63 -1.54
CA LEU A 402 7.70 -7.16 -2.62
C LEU A 402 6.68 -6.15 -2.08
N VAL A 403 6.46 -5.05 -2.79
CA VAL A 403 5.50 -4.00 -2.44
C VAL A 403 4.34 -4.01 -3.42
N LEU A 404 3.12 -3.78 -2.94
CA LEU A 404 1.93 -3.65 -3.78
C LEU A 404 2.01 -2.39 -4.66
N GLU A 405 2.13 -2.58 -5.96
CA GLU A 405 2.19 -1.53 -6.99
C GLU A 405 0.79 -1.20 -7.52
N GLN A 406 -0.01 -2.24 -7.79
CA GLN A 406 -1.35 -2.08 -8.36
C GLN A 406 -2.32 -3.04 -7.68
N ASP A 407 -3.54 -2.56 -7.42
CA ASP A 407 -4.68 -3.33 -6.94
C ASP A 407 -5.90 -2.99 -7.81
N SER A 408 -6.57 -4.00 -8.35
CA SER A 408 -7.71 -3.82 -9.23
C SER A 408 -8.82 -4.84 -8.97
N ALA A 409 -10.06 -4.36 -8.92
CA ALA A 409 -11.27 -5.20 -9.00
C ALA A 409 -11.85 -5.29 -10.43
N SER A 410 -11.08 -4.83 -11.43
CA SER A 410 -11.42 -4.83 -12.85
C SER A 410 -10.34 -5.51 -13.68
N LEU A 411 -10.68 -5.95 -14.89
CA LEU A 411 -9.72 -6.52 -15.84
C LEU A 411 -8.62 -5.48 -16.16
N LEU A 412 -7.38 -5.95 -16.32
CA LEU A 412 -6.21 -5.14 -16.66
C LEU A 412 -6.16 -4.84 -18.16
N ASP A 413 -5.41 -3.82 -18.57
CA ASP A 413 -5.22 -3.49 -19.98
C ASP A 413 -3.76 -3.12 -20.28
N ASP A 414 -3.02 -4.11 -20.74
CA ASP A 414 -1.65 -3.99 -21.23
C ASP A 414 -1.59 -4.05 -22.77
N SER A 415 -2.71 -3.81 -23.47
CA SER A 415 -2.74 -3.95 -24.94
C SER A 415 -1.83 -2.97 -25.67
N GLY A 416 -1.53 -1.82 -25.05
CA GLY A 416 -0.66 -0.79 -25.63
C GLY A 416 0.85 -1.05 -25.51
N ILE A 417 1.29 -2.08 -24.77
CA ILE A 417 2.73 -2.30 -24.51
C ILE A 417 3.38 -3.38 -25.37
N LEU A 418 2.61 -4.17 -26.13
CA LEU A 418 3.15 -5.27 -26.96
C LEU A 418 3.14 -4.90 -28.44
N ASP A 419 4.21 -5.24 -29.16
CA ASP A 419 4.25 -5.14 -30.63
C ASP A 419 3.34 -6.18 -31.33
N ASN A 420 3.06 -7.31 -30.66
CA ASN A 420 2.16 -8.35 -31.14
C ASN A 420 0.97 -8.54 -30.18
N PRO A 421 -0.20 -7.95 -30.47
CA PRO A 421 -1.39 -8.05 -29.64
C PRO A 421 -1.93 -9.47 -29.46
N GLN A 422 -1.64 -10.40 -30.39
CA GLN A 422 -2.08 -11.80 -30.26
C GLN A 422 -1.39 -12.51 -29.08
N CYS A 423 -0.24 -12.00 -28.62
CA CYS A 423 0.51 -12.55 -27.50
C CYS A 423 0.25 -11.86 -26.16
N LEU A 424 -0.66 -10.90 -26.12
CA LEU A 424 -1.09 -10.26 -24.88
C LEU A 424 -1.63 -11.27 -23.88
N ALA A 425 -2.47 -12.19 -24.37
CA ALA A 425 -3.03 -13.27 -23.56
C ALA A 425 -1.97 -14.24 -23.06
N ALA A 426 -0.81 -14.35 -23.69
CA ALA A 426 0.31 -15.16 -23.21
C ALA A 426 1.18 -14.39 -22.20
N TRP A 427 1.31 -13.08 -22.41
CA TRP A 427 2.16 -12.18 -21.62
C TRP A 427 1.57 -11.83 -20.25
N ALA A 428 0.30 -11.41 -20.17
CA ALA A 428 -0.20 -10.72 -19.00
C ALA A 428 -1.48 -11.36 -18.41
N PRO A 429 -1.60 -11.45 -17.07
CA PRO A 429 -2.83 -11.93 -16.42
C PRO A 429 -4.04 -11.00 -16.62
N ALA A 430 -5.24 -11.59 -16.55
CA ALA A 430 -6.54 -10.89 -16.42
C ALA A 430 -6.81 -9.72 -17.40
N GLN A 431 -6.40 -9.88 -18.66
CA GLN A 431 -6.51 -8.83 -19.67
C GLN A 431 -7.94 -8.62 -20.18
N GLN A 432 -8.32 -7.36 -20.39
CA GLN A 432 -9.67 -6.99 -20.80
C GLN A 432 -10.04 -7.57 -22.17
N SER A 433 -9.12 -7.50 -23.13
CA SER A 433 -9.28 -8.08 -24.47
C SER A 433 -9.49 -9.61 -24.47
N VAL A 434 -9.12 -10.28 -23.38
CA VAL A 434 -9.17 -11.73 -23.25
C VAL A 434 -10.44 -12.19 -22.54
N TYR A 435 -10.82 -11.52 -21.45
CA TYR A 435 -11.90 -11.98 -20.58
C TYR A 435 -13.22 -11.21 -20.74
N ARG A 436 -13.28 -10.08 -21.46
CA ARG A 436 -14.50 -9.26 -21.58
C ARG A 436 -15.72 -10.05 -22.08
N GLN A 437 -15.52 -11.05 -22.94
CA GLN A 437 -16.60 -11.89 -23.50
C GLN A 437 -16.69 -13.30 -22.92
N SER A 438 -15.90 -13.62 -21.88
CA SER A 438 -15.87 -14.96 -21.28
C SER A 438 -17.08 -15.25 -20.37
N GLY A 439 -17.83 -14.21 -20.01
CA GLY A 439 -18.94 -14.30 -19.06
C GLY A 439 -18.49 -14.44 -17.61
N TYR A 440 -17.30 -13.92 -17.26
CA TYR A 440 -16.83 -13.83 -15.87
C TYR A 440 -17.79 -13.00 -15.00
N THR A 441 -17.86 -13.33 -13.71
CA THR A 441 -18.74 -12.66 -12.73
C THR A 441 -18.00 -11.74 -11.78
N GLY A 442 -16.67 -11.85 -11.70
CA GLY A 442 -15.83 -10.96 -10.91
C GLY A 442 -14.35 -11.23 -11.14
N VAL A 443 -13.52 -10.23 -10.85
CA VAL A 443 -12.06 -10.34 -10.91
C VAL A 443 -11.45 -9.58 -9.73
N ALA A 444 -10.38 -10.13 -9.18
CA ALA A 444 -9.46 -9.39 -8.33
C ALA A 444 -8.05 -9.61 -8.86
N ALA A 445 -7.32 -8.53 -9.10
CA ALA A 445 -5.95 -8.55 -9.59
C ALA A 445 -5.06 -7.66 -8.74
N GLN A 446 -3.77 -7.99 -8.68
CA GLN A 446 -2.75 -7.14 -8.08
C GLN A 446 -1.39 -7.37 -8.72
N THR A 447 -0.56 -6.34 -8.70
CA THR A 447 0.85 -6.42 -9.07
C THR A 447 1.69 -6.01 -7.86
N LEU A 448 2.65 -6.85 -7.49
CA LEU A 448 3.65 -6.56 -6.47
C LEU A 448 5.05 -6.57 -7.08
N ARG A 449 5.96 -5.77 -6.54
CA ARG A 449 7.30 -5.57 -7.11
C ARG A 449 8.36 -5.33 -6.03
N GLY A 450 9.57 -5.82 -6.24
CA GLY A 450 10.76 -5.44 -5.47
C GLY A 450 11.05 -3.94 -5.56
N MET A 451 11.49 -3.33 -4.47
CA MET A 451 11.85 -1.92 -4.48
C MET A 451 13.11 -1.70 -5.33
N ASN A 452 13.19 -0.55 -6.02
CA ASN A 452 14.36 -0.15 -6.83
C ASN A 452 14.71 -1.07 -8.01
N GLU A 453 13.81 -1.96 -8.40
CA GLU A 453 13.95 -2.87 -9.55
C GLU A 453 13.24 -2.29 -10.79
N GLN A 454 13.69 -2.62 -12.01
CA GLN A 454 13.03 -2.19 -13.25
C GLN A 454 11.58 -2.71 -13.33
N ALA A 455 10.75 -2.12 -14.21
CA ALA A 455 9.31 -2.41 -14.31
C ALA A 455 8.92 -3.87 -14.71
N TRP A 456 9.88 -4.75 -14.95
CA TRP A 456 9.66 -6.20 -15.04
C TRP A 456 10.40 -7.00 -13.95
N GLN A 457 11.48 -6.45 -13.37
CA GLN A 457 12.34 -7.14 -12.43
C GLN A 457 11.62 -7.38 -11.10
N ASP A 458 11.78 -8.60 -10.58
CA ASP A 458 11.25 -9.07 -9.30
C ASP A 458 9.79 -8.63 -9.06
N SER A 459 8.93 -8.95 -10.03
CA SER A 459 7.51 -8.60 -10.01
C SER A 459 6.63 -9.85 -10.00
N VAL A 460 5.48 -9.75 -9.33
CA VAL A 460 4.44 -10.78 -9.29
C VAL A 460 3.09 -10.13 -9.56
N THR A 461 2.50 -10.43 -10.72
CA THR A 461 1.11 -10.08 -11.04
C THR A 461 0.23 -11.30 -10.77
N GLN A 462 -0.75 -11.16 -9.89
CA GLN A 462 -1.71 -12.21 -9.55
C GLN A 462 -3.12 -11.77 -9.94
N ALA A 463 -3.92 -12.68 -10.45
CA ALA A 463 -5.33 -12.48 -10.66
C ALA A 463 -6.14 -13.73 -10.32
N VAL A 464 -7.35 -13.50 -9.82
CA VAL A 464 -8.38 -14.52 -9.62
C VAL A 464 -9.66 -14.06 -10.30
N ILE A 465 -10.25 -14.94 -11.11
CA ILE A 465 -11.40 -14.61 -11.95
C ILE A 465 -12.51 -15.62 -11.64
N ALA A 466 -13.65 -15.13 -11.17
CA ALA A 466 -14.84 -15.96 -10.94
C ALA A 466 -15.65 -16.11 -12.22
N PHE A 467 -16.22 -17.29 -12.39
CA PHE A 467 -17.12 -17.64 -13.48
C PHE A 467 -18.43 -18.21 -12.93
N PRO A 468 -19.53 -18.16 -13.71
CA PRO A 468 -20.74 -18.89 -13.37
C PRO A 468 -20.58 -20.37 -13.74
N GLY A 469 -20.86 -21.27 -12.78
CA GLY A 469 -20.82 -22.71 -13.01
C GLY A 469 -19.42 -23.21 -13.36
N ASP A 470 -19.33 -24.04 -14.40
CA ASP A 470 -18.11 -24.71 -14.87
C ASP A 470 -17.32 -23.92 -15.92
N LYS A 471 -17.75 -22.70 -16.27
CA LYS A 471 -17.12 -21.88 -17.33
C LYS A 471 -15.66 -21.50 -17.05
N ALA A 472 -15.18 -21.59 -15.80
CA ALA A 472 -13.77 -21.39 -15.47
C ALA A 472 -12.88 -22.39 -16.21
N SER A 473 -13.28 -23.67 -16.27
CA SER A 473 -12.56 -24.72 -16.99
C SER A 473 -12.55 -24.48 -18.50
N SER A 474 -13.68 -24.04 -19.07
CA SER A 474 -13.74 -23.63 -20.48
C SER A 474 -12.80 -22.46 -20.78
N SER A 475 -12.75 -21.47 -19.87
CA SER A 475 -11.84 -20.33 -20.00
C SER A 475 -10.37 -20.76 -19.97
N LEU A 476 -9.99 -21.71 -19.08
CA LEU A 476 -8.64 -22.27 -19.05
C LEU A 476 -8.27 -22.96 -20.36
N THR A 477 -9.20 -23.71 -20.97
CA THR A 477 -8.98 -24.33 -22.28
C THR A 477 -8.76 -23.30 -23.38
N THR A 478 -9.53 -22.20 -23.40
CA THR A 478 -9.31 -21.08 -24.32
C THR A 478 -7.94 -20.42 -24.09
N GLN A 479 -7.55 -20.19 -22.84
CA GLN A 479 -6.24 -19.62 -22.49
C GLN A 479 -5.09 -20.52 -22.97
N ARG A 480 -5.22 -21.85 -22.84
CA ARG A 480 -4.23 -22.80 -23.35
C ARG A 480 -3.94 -22.60 -24.84
N GLY A 481 -4.98 -22.51 -25.66
CA GLY A 481 -4.81 -22.26 -27.09
C GLY A 481 -4.12 -20.93 -27.39
N GLN A 482 -4.42 -19.88 -26.62
CA GLN A 482 -3.76 -18.58 -26.76
C GLN A 482 -2.27 -18.62 -26.36
N LEU A 483 -1.92 -19.41 -25.35
CA LEU A 483 -0.53 -19.66 -24.96
C LEU A 483 0.23 -20.43 -26.05
N GLU A 484 -0.37 -21.47 -26.61
CA GLU A 484 0.21 -22.28 -27.69
C GLU A 484 0.45 -21.44 -28.95
N LEU A 485 -0.45 -20.52 -29.28
CA LEU A 485 -0.28 -19.59 -30.41
C LEU A 485 0.94 -18.68 -30.29
N CYS A 486 1.43 -18.42 -29.08
CA CYS A 486 2.61 -17.59 -28.84
C CYS A 486 3.85 -18.38 -28.44
N GLY A 487 3.72 -19.68 -28.21
CA GLY A 487 4.86 -20.54 -27.91
C GLY A 487 5.87 -20.55 -29.05
N GLY A 488 7.14 -20.28 -28.72
CA GLY A 488 8.24 -20.20 -29.67
C GLY A 488 8.36 -18.87 -30.43
N LYS A 489 7.51 -17.87 -30.14
CA LYS A 489 7.61 -16.53 -30.74
C LYS A 489 8.43 -15.57 -29.87
N SER A 490 8.95 -14.53 -30.51
CA SER A 490 9.58 -13.39 -29.83
C SER A 490 8.66 -12.17 -29.94
N VAL A 491 8.49 -11.43 -28.84
CA VAL A 491 7.59 -10.28 -28.74
C VAL A 491 8.34 -9.14 -28.07
N THR A 492 8.18 -7.93 -28.59
CA THR A 492 8.74 -6.72 -27.99
C THR A 492 7.72 -6.07 -27.06
N VAL A 493 8.14 -5.85 -25.82
CA VAL A 493 7.37 -5.18 -24.79
C VAL A 493 7.99 -3.80 -24.55
N THR A 494 7.17 -2.75 -24.66
CA THR A 494 7.56 -1.35 -24.46
C THR A 494 6.68 -0.74 -23.37
N GLN A 495 7.20 -0.70 -22.15
CA GLN A 495 6.53 -0.06 -21.03
C GLN A 495 6.93 1.42 -20.91
N PRO A 496 6.06 2.30 -20.41
CA PRO A 496 6.42 3.69 -20.15
C PRO A 496 7.67 3.80 -19.28
N GLY A 497 8.68 4.54 -19.74
CA GLY A 497 9.93 4.75 -19.00
C GLY A 497 10.92 3.58 -19.00
N VAL A 498 10.65 2.49 -19.73
CA VAL A 498 11.58 1.35 -19.88
C VAL A 498 11.96 1.18 -21.36
N PRO A 499 13.24 0.95 -21.69
CA PRO A 499 13.64 0.63 -23.05
C PRO A 499 12.86 -0.58 -23.59
N ALA A 500 12.60 -0.61 -24.90
CA ALA A 500 11.93 -1.74 -25.53
C ALA A 500 12.71 -3.05 -25.27
N GLN A 501 11.99 -4.09 -24.86
CA GLN A 501 12.54 -5.38 -24.44
C GLN A 501 11.99 -6.51 -25.29
N THR A 502 12.85 -7.37 -25.83
CA THR A 502 12.41 -8.54 -26.59
C THR A 502 12.39 -9.79 -25.72
N TRP A 503 11.22 -10.39 -25.62
CA TRP A 503 10.91 -11.55 -24.80
C TRP A 503 10.64 -12.77 -25.69
N ASP A 504 11.34 -13.87 -25.43
CA ASP A 504 11.17 -15.14 -26.13
C ASP A 504 10.24 -16.06 -25.33
N PHE A 505 9.11 -16.43 -25.94
CA PHE A 505 8.10 -17.28 -25.33
C PHE A 505 8.49 -18.75 -25.50
N GLY A 506 8.55 -19.50 -24.40
CA GLY A 506 8.73 -20.95 -24.44
C GLY A 506 7.44 -21.68 -24.84
N GLN A 507 7.46 -23.01 -24.77
CA GLN A 507 6.25 -23.81 -24.99
C GLN A 507 5.44 -23.92 -23.70
N PRO A 508 4.10 -23.86 -23.77
CA PRO A 508 3.27 -24.09 -22.60
C PRO A 508 3.36 -25.54 -22.12
N LEU A 509 3.44 -25.72 -20.80
CA LEU A 509 3.66 -27.01 -20.15
C LEU A 509 2.68 -27.15 -18.98
N THR A 510 2.09 -28.34 -18.79
CA THR A 510 1.26 -28.61 -17.60
C THR A 510 2.05 -29.46 -16.62
N THR A 511 2.23 -28.97 -15.39
CA THR A 511 2.94 -29.69 -14.32
C THR A 511 2.08 -29.68 -13.07
N ALA A 512 1.80 -30.87 -12.51
CA ALA A 512 0.93 -31.04 -11.34
C ALA A 512 -0.43 -30.32 -11.45
N GLY A 513 -1.00 -30.27 -12.67
CA GLY A 513 -2.29 -29.62 -12.95
C GLY A 513 -2.21 -28.11 -13.23
N VAL A 514 -1.07 -27.46 -13.00
CA VAL A 514 -0.88 -26.04 -13.33
C VAL A 514 -0.36 -25.90 -14.76
N LEU A 515 -1.06 -25.13 -15.59
CA LEU A 515 -0.60 -24.75 -16.92
C LEU A 515 0.40 -23.60 -16.78
N THR A 516 1.64 -23.78 -17.21
CA THR A 516 2.70 -22.77 -17.12
C THR A 516 3.26 -22.42 -18.49
N LEU A 517 3.79 -21.20 -18.61
CA LEU A 517 4.48 -20.70 -19.80
C LEU A 517 5.72 -19.92 -19.37
N PRO A 518 6.94 -20.41 -19.63
CA PRO A 518 8.16 -19.65 -19.41
C PRO A 518 8.37 -18.62 -20.52
N VAL A 519 8.92 -17.46 -20.16
CA VAL A 519 9.25 -16.37 -21.07
C VAL A 519 10.61 -15.78 -20.67
N THR A 520 11.57 -15.70 -21.59
CA THR A 520 12.93 -15.25 -21.27
C THR A 520 13.27 -13.93 -21.94
N LEU A 521 13.91 -13.02 -21.21
CA LEU A 521 14.36 -11.74 -21.76
C LEU A 521 15.68 -11.92 -22.50
N ARG A 522 15.77 -11.39 -23.73
CA ARG A 522 17.05 -11.27 -24.43
C ARG A 522 17.94 -10.27 -23.70
N GLY A 523 19.03 -10.75 -23.10
CA GLY A 523 19.92 -9.93 -22.26
C GLY A 523 19.89 -10.30 -20.77
N GLY A 524 19.06 -11.26 -20.37
CA GLY A 524 19.04 -11.82 -19.01
C GLY A 524 17.78 -11.47 -18.24
N GLY A 525 17.27 -12.44 -17.49
CA GLY A 525 15.97 -12.36 -16.79
C GLY A 525 14.94 -13.33 -17.36
N SER A 526 14.00 -13.73 -16.52
CA SER A 526 12.93 -14.66 -16.91
C SER A 526 11.63 -14.33 -16.21
N CYS A 527 10.54 -14.46 -16.94
CA CYS A 527 9.20 -14.54 -16.41
C CYS A 527 8.64 -15.95 -16.59
N GLN A 528 7.66 -16.28 -15.77
CA GLN A 528 6.80 -17.42 -15.99
C GLN A 528 5.37 -17.02 -15.67
N ARG A 529 4.43 -17.49 -16.46
CA ARG A 529 3.00 -17.37 -16.17
C ARG A 529 2.44 -18.75 -15.84
N GLY A 530 1.46 -18.81 -14.95
CA GLY A 530 0.85 -20.04 -14.49
C GLY A 530 -0.63 -19.88 -14.23
N MET A 531 -1.41 -20.89 -14.60
CA MET A 531 -2.87 -20.89 -14.49
C MET A 531 -3.41 -22.23 -13.99
N LEU A 532 -4.43 -22.16 -13.13
CA LEU A 532 -5.16 -23.31 -12.60
C LEU A 532 -6.61 -22.93 -12.31
N VAL A 533 -7.52 -23.86 -12.45
CA VAL A 533 -8.93 -23.70 -12.04
C VAL A 533 -9.17 -24.50 -10.76
N ARG A 534 -9.86 -23.87 -9.80
CA ARG A 534 -10.41 -24.53 -8.60
C ARG A 534 -11.85 -24.07 -8.41
N GLY A 535 -12.79 -25.01 -8.44
CA GLY A 535 -14.22 -24.69 -8.43
C GLY A 535 -14.59 -23.80 -9.62
N ASN A 536 -15.26 -22.68 -9.34
CA ASN A 536 -15.64 -21.68 -10.34
C ASN A 536 -14.60 -20.54 -10.51
N VAL A 537 -13.41 -20.67 -9.92
CA VAL A 537 -12.36 -19.63 -9.93
C VAL A 537 -11.17 -20.07 -10.77
N LEU A 538 -10.75 -19.22 -11.69
CA LEU A 538 -9.47 -19.32 -12.41
C LEU A 538 -8.42 -18.47 -11.70
N VAL A 539 -7.32 -19.09 -11.29
CA VAL A 539 -6.12 -18.43 -10.75
C VAL A 539 -5.14 -18.22 -11.89
N ASP A 540 -4.60 -17.01 -12.03
CA ASP A 540 -3.71 -16.59 -13.11
C ASP A 540 -2.58 -15.72 -12.53
N ILE A 541 -1.35 -16.23 -12.52
CA ILE A 541 -0.21 -15.56 -11.89
C ILE A 541 0.95 -15.48 -12.87
N ARG A 542 1.60 -14.32 -12.94
CA ARG A 542 2.90 -14.13 -13.60
C ARG A 542 3.92 -13.67 -12.57
N GLN A 543 5.09 -14.31 -12.57
CA GLN A 543 6.26 -13.85 -11.83
C GLN A 543 7.39 -13.58 -12.81
N CYS A 544 8.11 -12.48 -12.61
CA CYS A 544 9.31 -12.11 -13.34
C CYS A 544 10.46 -11.91 -12.36
N ARG A 545 11.67 -12.36 -12.74
CA ARG A 545 12.89 -12.22 -11.95
C ARG A 545 14.07 -11.82 -12.80
N ALA A 546 14.92 -10.96 -12.27
CA ALA A 546 16.18 -10.55 -12.91
C ALA A 546 17.20 -11.70 -12.91
N ALA A 547 17.24 -12.48 -11.81
CA ALA A 547 18.10 -13.63 -11.62
C ALA A 547 17.43 -14.70 -10.75
N GLY A 548 17.80 -15.98 -10.97
CA GLY A 548 17.18 -17.12 -10.30
C GLY A 548 15.89 -17.60 -10.96
N GLY A 549 15.52 -18.85 -10.74
CA GLY A 549 14.32 -19.45 -11.33
C GLY A 549 13.01 -18.88 -10.76
N THR A 550 11.95 -18.98 -11.55
CA THR A 550 10.56 -18.72 -11.14
C THR A 550 9.88 -20.03 -10.75
N ASP A 551 9.10 -20.05 -9.65
CA ASP A 551 8.28 -21.20 -9.26
C ASP A 551 6.81 -20.79 -9.19
N VAL A 552 6.26 -20.46 -10.36
CA VAL A 552 4.87 -19.97 -10.45
C VAL A 552 3.88 -21.09 -10.21
N ALA A 553 4.24 -22.35 -10.49
CA ALA A 553 3.38 -23.49 -10.22
C ALA A 553 3.05 -23.62 -8.72
N SER A 554 4.03 -23.41 -7.84
CA SER A 554 3.82 -23.36 -6.39
C SER A 554 2.92 -22.19 -5.99
N LEU A 555 3.18 -20.97 -6.49
CA LEU A 555 2.36 -19.79 -6.19
C LEU A 555 0.89 -19.97 -6.60
N VAL A 556 0.65 -20.51 -7.80
CA VAL A 556 -0.69 -20.80 -8.31
C VAL A 556 -1.38 -21.85 -7.43
N THR A 557 -0.66 -22.89 -7.02
CA THR A 557 -1.20 -23.96 -6.16
C THR A 557 -1.59 -23.43 -4.78
N VAL A 558 -0.72 -22.64 -4.14
CA VAL A 558 -0.99 -22.04 -2.81
C VAL A 558 -2.19 -21.09 -2.89
N THR A 559 -2.26 -20.27 -3.94
CA THR A 559 -3.39 -19.36 -4.19
C THR A 559 -4.69 -20.13 -4.42
N ALA A 560 -4.65 -21.18 -5.24
CA ALA A 560 -5.82 -22.02 -5.51
C ALA A 560 -6.32 -22.80 -4.28
N ASN A 561 -5.46 -23.05 -3.28
CA ASN A 561 -5.86 -23.69 -2.03
C ASN A 561 -6.61 -22.75 -1.08
N LYS A 562 -6.55 -21.42 -1.29
CA LYS A 562 -7.38 -20.43 -0.58
C LYS A 562 -8.79 -20.31 -1.15
N VAL A 563 -9.06 -20.89 -2.33
CA VAL A 563 -10.43 -20.96 -2.87
C VAL A 563 -11.25 -21.85 -1.91
N PRO A 564 -12.38 -21.36 -1.36
CA PRO A 564 -13.21 -22.14 -0.45
C PRO A 564 -13.55 -23.50 -1.06
N ARG A 565 -13.44 -24.57 -0.26
CA ARG A 565 -13.86 -25.90 -0.71
C ARG A 565 -15.38 -25.84 -0.93
N GLN A 566 -15.78 -26.13 -2.16
CA GLN A 566 -17.18 -26.22 -2.57
C GLN A 566 -17.76 -27.58 -2.23
#